data_AF-A0A955MYV4-F1
#
_entry.id   AF-A0A955MYV4-F1
#
_cell.length_a   1.000
_cell.length_b   1.000
_cell.length_c   1.000
_cell.angle_alpha   90.00
_cell.angle_beta   90.00
_cell.angle_gamma   90.00
#
_symmetry.space_group_name_H-M   'P 1'
#
loop_
_entity.id
_entity.type
_entity.pdbx_description
1 polymer ?
#
loop_
_entity_poly.entity_id
_entity_poly.type
_entity_poly.pdbx_seq_one_letter_code
_entity_poly.pdbx_strand_id
1 'polypeptide(L)'
;PFEVVLLEIVPSGAQPSLGVRFETKRVPSDFPEMSRSLDIKVETSEDKDGETQFFRLEGQTPATESGGRLVITVQRFEDSATKPIKHIWEYFSLNGKLGGASFPSTPIFGELTYPSSWHGWRIPVEPSTRERSFEISIKADEPPGLDHSIQAHFLPN
;
A
#
# COMPACT_ATOMS: atom_id res chain seq x y z
N PRO A 1 28.29 27.82 15.57
CA PRO A 1 27.53 28.60 14.57
C PRO A 1 26.63 27.62 13.80
N PHE A 2 25.33 27.91 13.69
CA PHE A 2 24.41 27.10 12.89
C PHE A 2 23.82 27.98 11.80
N GLU A 3 23.54 27.38 10.65
CA GLU A 3 22.92 28.01 9.49
C GLU A 3 21.45 27.60 9.44
N VAL A 4 20.54 28.56 9.46
CA VAL A 4 19.12 28.32 9.27
C VAL A 4 18.85 28.42 7.77
N VAL A 5 18.74 27.29 7.09
CA VAL A 5 18.37 27.24 5.67
C VAL A 5 16.86 27.08 5.57
N LEU A 6 16.17 28.11 5.08
CA LEU A 6 14.75 28.04 4.77
C LEU A 6 14.58 27.22 3.47
N LEU A 7 13.99 26.03 3.56
CA LEU A 7 13.60 25.25 2.38
C LEU A 7 12.33 25.86 1.79
N GLU A 8 12.48 26.85 0.91
CA GLU A 8 11.38 27.47 0.18
C GLU A 8 11.04 26.64 -1.07
N ILE A 9 9.77 26.28 -1.24
CA ILE A 9 9.26 25.67 -2.48
C ILE A 9 9.02 26.82 -3.48
N VAL A 10 9.92 26.98 -4.45
CA VAL A 10 9.85 28.02 -5.47
C VAL A 10 9.45 27.40 -6.82
N PRO A 11 8.44 27.94 -7.53
CA PRO A 11 8.14 27.52 -8.89
C PRO A 11 9.39 27.62 -9.79
N SER A 12 9.55 26.67 -10.71
CA SER A 12 10.70 26.64 -11.62
C SER A 12 10.85 27.98 -12.37
N GLY A 13 12.03 28.60 -12.26
CA GLY A 13 12.36 29.87 -12.92
C GLY A 13 12.00 31.14 -12.14
N ALA A 14 11.38 31.04 -10.96
CA ALA A 14 11.13 32.21 -10.10
C ALA A 14 12.26 32.43 -9.09
N GLN A 15 12.46 33.68 -8.67
CA GLN A 15 13.34 33.99 -7.54
C GLN A 15 12.63 33.71 -6.21
N PRO A 16 13.33 33.19 -5.19
CA PRO A 16 12.79 33.04 -3.84
C PRO A 16 12.32 34.41 -3.34
N SER A 17 11.07 34.53 -2.90
CA SER A 17 10.57 35.80 -2.40
C SER A 17 9.49 35.59 -1.36
N LEU A 18 9.60 36.32 -0.25
CA LEU A 18 8.64 36.32 0.86
C LEU A 18 7.22 36.80 0.45
N GLY A 19 7.01 37.19 -0.80
CA GLY A 19 5.74 37.68 -1.35
C GLY A 19 4.93 36.63 -2.13
N VAL A 20 5.40 35.39 -2.26
CA VAL A 20 4.65 34.34 -2.99
C VAL A 20 3.39 33.98 -2.19
N ARG A 21 2.21 34.24 -2.78
CA ARG A 21 0.93 33.74 -2.28
C ARG A 21 0.54 32.51 -3.07
N PHE A 22 0.44 31.38 -2.38
CA PHE A 22 -0.14 30.18 -2.97
C PHE A 22 -1.66 30.30 -3.04
N GLU A 23 -2.24 29.79 -4.12
CA GLU A 23 -3.69 29.68 -4.23
C GLU A 23 -4.20 28.81 -3.07
N THR A 24 -4.96 29.43 -2.16
CA THR A 24 -5.52 28.72 -1.02
C THR A 24 -6.80 28.02 -1.49
N LYS A 25 -6.68 26.76 -1.92
CA LYS A 25 -7.85 25.90 -2.12
C LYS A 25 -8.27 25.33 -0.77
N ARG A 26 -9.55 25.48 -0.44
CA ARG A 26 -10.10 24.80 0.74
C ARG A 26 -10.03 23.30 0.51
N VAL A 27 -9.56 22.57 1.51
CA VAL A 27 -9.76 21.12 1.56
C VAL A 27 -11.27 20.89 1.49
N PRO A 28 -11.76 20.00 0.60
CA PRO A 28 -13.16 19.64 0.57
C PRO A 28 -13.66 19.30 1.99
N SER A 29 -14.77 19.90 2.41
CA SER A 29 -15.39 19.60 3.70
C SER A 29 -15.99 18.21 3.74
N ASP A 30 -16.36 17.70 2.56
CA ASP A 30 -17.13 16.48 2.40
C ASP A 30 -16.37 15.52 1.50
N PHE A 31 -15.96 14.39 2.07
CA PHE A 31 -15.54 13.21 1.31
C PHE A 31 -16.77 12.32 1.19
N PRO A 32 -17.33 12.13 -0.03
CA PRO A 32 -18.57 11.38 -0.21
C PRO A 32 -18.44 9.92 0.26
N GLU A 33 -17.22 9.39 0.24
CA GLU A 33 -16.90 8.07 0.77
C GLU A 33 -15.67 8.16 1.68
N MET A 34 -15.70 7.48 2.83
CA MET A 34 -14.57 7.42 3.76
C MET A 34 -13.62 6.27 3.44
N SER A 35 -12.31 6.53 3.52
CA SER A 35 -11.32 5.46 3.60
C SER A 35 -11.55 4.61 4.85
N ARG A 36 -11.30 3.31 4.76
CA ARG A 36 -11.45 2.40 5.90
C ARG A 36 -10.48 1.23 5.83
N SER A 37 -10.10 0.71 6.99
CA SER A 37 -9.51 -0.63 7.08
C SER A 37 -10.58 -1.67 6.73
N LEU A 38 -10.15 -2.76 6.12
CA LEU A 38 -11.01 -3.89 5.79
C LEU A 38 -10.67 -5.06 6.70
N ASP A 39 -11.69 -5.74 7.18
CA ASP A 39 -11.51 -7.02 7.86
C ASP A 39 -11.06 -8.07 6.83
N ILE A 40 -9.95 -8.73 7.12
CA ILE A 40 -9.38 -9.78 6.29
C ILE A 40 -9.13 -11.02 7.12
N LYS A 41 -9.41 -12.16 6.51
CA LYS A 41 -8.90 -13.45 6.99
C LYS A 41 -7.56 -13.70 6.32
N VAL A 42 -6.56 -14.07 7.10
CA VAL A 42 -5.23 -14.43 6.61
C VAL A 42 -4.94 -15.87 6.98
N GLU A 43 -4.63 -16.69 5.98
CA GLU A 43 -4.13 -18.05 6.15
C GLU A 43 -2.67 -18.09 5.70
N THR A 44 -1.79 -18.61 6.55
CA THR A 44 -0.36 -18.72 6.27
C THR A 44 0.02 -20.17 6.01
N SER A 45 0.87 -20.39 5.02
CA SER A 45 1.50 -21.67 4.72
C SER A 45 2.93 -21.47 4.24
N GLU A 46 3.75 -22.51 4.34
CA GLU A 46 5.15 -22.48 3.91
C GLU A 46 5.38 -23.56 2.85
N ASP A 47 6.42 -23.38 2.03
CA ASP A 47 6.90 -24.46 1.18
C ASP A 47 7.56 -25.58 2.00
N LYS A 48 8.01 -26.65 1.32
CA LYS A 48 8.57 -27.83 1.99
C LYS A 48 9.90 -27.55 2.69
N ASP A 49 10.62 -26.55 2.22
CA ASP A 49 11.97 -26.23 2.69
C ASP A 49 11.94 -25.10 3.74
N GLY A 50 10.77 -24.46 3.93
CA GLY A 50 10.55 -23.35 4.86
C GLY A 50 11.15 -22.02 4.36
N GLU A 51 11.59 -21.97 3.10
CA GLU A 51 12.25 -20.80 2.50
C GLU A 51 11.24 -19.83 1.90
N THR A 52 10.05 -20.31 1.51
CA THR A 52 9.00 -19.46 0.96
C THR A 52 7.77 -19.50 1.84
N GLN A 53 7.25 -18.33 2.18
CA GLN A 53 5.96 -18.19 2.84
C GLN A 53 4.88 -17.73 1.86
N PHE A 54 3.68 -18.27 2.04
CA PHE A 54 2.50 -17.93 1.27
C PHE A 54 1.40 -17.46 2.21
N PHE A 55 0.80 -16.32 1.89
CA PHE A 55 -0.34 -15.76 2.60
C PHE A 55 -1.54 -15.74 1.67
N ARG A 56 -2.61 -16.42 2.06
CA ARG A 56 -3.91 -16.34 1.40
C ARG A 56 -4.81 -15.39 2.18
N LEU A 57 -5.26 -14.33 1.53
CA LEU A 57 -6.11 -13.30 2.10
C LEU A 57 -7.51 -13.42 1.50
N GLU A 58 -8.51 -13.37 2.36
CA GLU A 58 -9.92 -13.27 1.97
C GLU A 58 -10.56 -12.07 2.65
N GLY A 59 -11.35 -11.29 1.91
CA GLY A 59 -12.04 -10.13 2.44
C GLY A 59 -13.05 -9.54 1.47
N GLN A 60 -13.59 -8.37 1.81
CA GLN A 60 -14.60 -7.68 0.99
C GLN A 60 -14.25 -6.20 0.83
N THR A 61 -14.39 -5.71 -0.40
CA THR A 61 -14.41 -4.27 -0.70
C THR A 61 -15.85 -3.75 -0.57
N PRO A 62 -16.03 -2.51 -0.06
CA PRO A 62 -17.37 -1.95 0.11
C PRO A 62 -18.04 -1.69 -1.24
N ALA A 63 -19.37 -1.54 -1.21
CA ALA A 63 -20.07 -0.87 -2.31
C ALA A 63 -19.60 0.60 -2.40
N THR A 64 -19.39 1.08 -3.62
CA THR A 64 -18.85 2.42 -3.91
C THR A 64 -19.41 2.93 -5.22
N GLU A 65 -19.83 4.19 -5.27
CA GLU A 65 -20.33 4.82 -6.49
C GLU A 65 -19.20 5.31 -7.38
N SER A 66 -18.08 5.72 -6.79
CA SER A 66 -16.91 6.27 -7.48
C SER A 66 -15.81 5.24 -7.77
N GLY A 67 -15.93 4.04 -7.21
CA GLY A 67 -14.81 3.12 -7.17
C GLY A 67 -13.71 3.62 -6.22
N GLY A 68 -12.55 3.00 -6.32
CA GLY A 68 -11.42 3.36 -5.49
C GLY A 68 -10.24 2.43 -5.69
N ARG A 69 -9.48 2.26 -4.61
CA ARG A 69 -8.31 1.39 -4.54
C ARG A 69 -8.41 0.51 -3.31
N LEU A 70 -8.26 -0.78 -3.51
CA LEU A 70 -7.87 -1.71 -2.47
C LEU A 70 -6.35 -1.61 -2.30
N VAL A 71 -5.90 -1.34 -1.09
CA VAL A 71 -4.49 -1.30 -0.73
C VAL A 71 -4.21 -2.46 0.20
N ILE A 72 -3.29 -3.33 -0.20
CA ILE A 72 -2.78 -4.43 0.64
C ILE A 72 -1.35 -4.10 1.01
N THR A 73 -1.03 -4.19 2.30
CA THR A 73 0.33 -3.99 2.81
C THR A 73 0.80 -5.21 3.56
N VAL A 74 2.09 -5.52 3.41
CA VAL A 74 2.81 -6.51 4.18
C VAL A 74 3.98 -5.80 4.88
N GLN A 75 4.05 -5.94 6.20
CA GLN A 75 5.16 -5.46 7.01
C GLN A 75 5.88 -6.64 7.62
N ARG A 76 7.21 -6.66 7.52
CA ARG A 76 8.05 -7.73 8.05
C ARG A 76 8.72 -7.34 9.36
N PHE A 77 8.94 -8.35 10.21
CA PHE A 77 9.59 -8.22 11.49
C PHE A 77 10.64 -9.32 11.66
N GLU A 78 11.77 -8.95 12.25
CA GLU A 78 12.82 -9.86 12.70
C GLU A 78 13.03 -9.60 14.19
N ASP A 79 12.86 -10.64 15.02
CA ASP A 79 12.89 -10.51 16.49
C ASP A 79 11.94 -9.42 17.01
N SER A 80 10.72 -9.35 16.47
CA SER A 80 9.71 -8.31 16.76
C SER A 80 10.10 -6.87 16.38
N ALA A 81 11.24 -6.65 15.73
CA ALA A 81 11.69 -5.34 15.27
C ALA A 81 11.52 -5.18 13.75
N THR A 82 11.19 -3.96 13.32
CA THR A 82 11.19 -3.63 11.90
C THR A 82 12.62 -3.37 11.43
N LYS A 83 13.11 -4.18 10.49
CA LYS A 83 14.43 -3.97 9.88
C LYS A 83 14.27 -3.70 8.38
N PRO A 84 14.62 -2.48 7.92
CA PRO A 84 14.52 -2.15 6.51
C PRO A 84 15.52 -2.94 5.66
N ILE A 85 15.07 -3.41 4.51
CA ILE A 85 15.92 -4.01 3.48
C ILE A 85 15.81 -3.25 2.17
N LYS A 86 16.90 -3.32 1.38
CA LYS A 86 16.91 -2.84 0.00
C LYS A 86 16.11 -3.81 -0.87
N HIS A 87 15.63 -3.31 -2.00
CA HIS A 87 15.01 -4.16 -3.03
C HIS A 87 13.80 -4.96 -2.54
N ILE A 88 13.02 -4.42 -1.60
CA ILE A 88 11.92 -5.16 -0.97
C ILE A 88 10.88 -5.69 -1.98
N TRP A 89 10.72 -5.04 -3.13
CA TRP A 89 9.81 -5.48 -4.18
C TRP A 89 10.21 -6.81 -4.83
N GLU A 90 11.48 -7.25 -4.71
CA GLU A 90 11.94 -8.53 -5.26
C GLU A 90 11.49 -9.73 -4.42
N TYR A 91 11.25 -9.48 -3.13
CA TYR A 91 10.90 -10.52 -2.15
C TYR A 91 9.41 -10.84 -2.12
N PHE A 92 8.56 -9.95 -2.65
CA PHE A 92 7.12 -10.11 -2.55
C PHE A 92 6.44 -10.05 -3.91
N SER A 93 5.54 -11.00 -4.14
CA SER A 93 4.63 -10.94 -5.28
C SER A 93 3.19 -11.14 -4.84
N LEU A 94 2.25 -10.52 -5.56
CA LEU A 94 0.83 -10.57 -5.27
C LEU A 94 0.04 -10.90 -6.53
N ASN A 95 -0.85 -11.87 -6.43
CA ASN A 95 -1.87 -12.18 -7.43
C ASN A 95 -3.21 -12.47 -6.75
N GLY A 96 -4.31 -12.52 -7.51
CA GLY A 96 -5.61 -12.81 -6.93
C GLY A 96 -6.78 -12.49 -7.85
N LYS A 97 -7.96 -12.49 -7.24
CA LYS A 97 -9.24 -12.17 -7.85
C LYS A 97 -10.02 -11.17 -7.01
N LEU A 98 -10.78 -10.30 -7.66
CA LEU A 98 -11.72 -9.36 -7.06
C LEU A 98 -13.05 -9.51 -7.81
N GLY A 99 -14.13 -9.81 -7.08
CA GLY A 99 -15.42 -10.16 -7.69
C GLY A 99 -15.32 -11.35 -8.66
N GLY A 100 -14.38 -12.27 -8.42
CA GLY A 100 -14.13 -13.45 -9.25
C GLY A 100 -13.24 -13.22 -10.48
N ALA A 101 -12.90 -11.97 -10.82
CA ALA A 101 -12.03 -11.64 -11.95
C ALA A 101 -10.60 -11.31 -11.49
N SER A 102 -9.59 -11.69 -12.29
CA SER A 102 -8.22 -11.26 -12.04
C SER A 102 -8.10 -9.74 -12.20
N PHE A 103 -7.22 -9.13 -11.40
CA PHE A 103 -6.99 -7.69 -11.41
C PHE A 103 -5.51 -7.37 -11.69
N PRO A 104 -5.21 -6.19 -12.25
CA PRO A 104 -3.85 -5.67 -12.22
C PRO A 104 -3.52 -5.17 -10.80
N SER A 105 -2.30 -5.44 -10.34
CA SER A 105 -1.78 -4.87 -9.09
C SER A 105 -0.60 -3.94 -9.41
N THR A 106 -0.57 -2.77 -8.78
CA THR A 106 0.56 -1.82 -8.88
C THR A 106 1.31 -1.81 -7.57
N PRO A 107 2.60 -2.21 -7.52
CA PRO A 107 3.38 -2.14 -6.29
C PRO A 107 3.55 -0.68 -5.83
N ILE A 108 3.59 -0.46 -4.52
CA ILE A 108 3.79 0.87 -3.92
C ILE A 108 5.25 1.32 -4.10
N PHE A 109 6.18 0.38 -3.94
CA PHE A 109 7.60 0.61 -4.17
C PHE A 109 7.96 0.14 -5.59
N GLY A 110 8.61 1.01 -6.37
CA GLY A 110 9.22 0.66 -7.65
C GLY A 110 10.67 0.18 -7.50
N GLU A 111 11.42 0.12 -8.59
CA GLU A 111 12.79 -0.46 -8.64
C GLU A 111 13.89 0.39 -7.98
N LEU A 112 13.62 1.66 -7.65
CA LEU A 112 14.59 2.56 -7.02
C LEU A 112 13.96 3.17 -5.78
N THR A 113 13.98 2.42 -4.67
CA THR A 113 13.42 2.89 -3.41
C THR A 113 14.41 2.81 -2.27
N TYR A 114 14.18 3.66 -1.28
CA TYR A 114 14.86 3.56 0.01
C TYR A 114 14.61 2.18 0.65
N PRO A 115 15.55 1.70 1.49
CA PRO A 115 15.30 0.52 2.29
C PRO A 115 13.97 0.63 3.04
N SER A 116 13.18 -0.44 3.02
CA SER A 116 11.88 -0.50 3.67
C SER A 116 11.72 -1.82 4.41
N SER A 117 10.95 -1.81 5.49
CA SER A 117 10.52 -3.02 6.22
C SER A 117 9.09 -3.43 5.85
N TRP A 118 8.53 -2.83 4.80
CA TRP A 118 7.17 -3.10 4.35
C TRP A 118 7.06 -2.91 2.84
N HIS A 119 6.13 -3.62 2.24
CA HIS A 119 5.73 -3.49 0.85
C HIS A 119 4.21 -3.46 0.74
N GLY A 120 3.69 -3.12 -0.42
CA GLY A 120 2.25 -3.19 -0.64
C GLY A 120 1.88 -2.93 -2.08
N TRP A 121 0.59 -3.09 -2.37
CA TRP A 121 0.04 -2.98 -3.71
C TRP A 121 -1.22 -2.15 -3.70
N ARG A 122 -1.45 -1.45 -4.81
CA ARG A 122 -2.69 -0.73 -5.12
C ARG A 122 -3.42 -1.53 -6.20
N ILE A 123 -4.67 -1.88 -5.92
CA ILE A 123 -5.52 -2.67 -6.78
C ILE A 123 -6.75 -1.81 -7.10
N PRO A 124 -7.06 -1.55 -8.38
CA PRO A 124 -8.22 -0.75 -8.73
C PRO A 124 -9.51 -1.50 -8.36
N VAL A 125 -10.45 -0.76 -7.81
CA VAL A 125 -11.81 -1.23 -7.50
C VAL A 125 -12.77 -0.38 -8.30
N GLU A 126 -13.45 -1.00 -9.25
CA GLU A 126 -14.46 -0.31 -10.05
C GLU A 126 -15.71 0.03 -9.22
N PRO A 127 -16.45 1.09 -9.58
CA PRO A 127 -17.78 1.35 -9.04
C PRO A 127 -18.66 0.10 -8.97
N SER A 128 -19.40 -0.03 -7.87
CA SER A 128 -20.24 -1.18 -7.59
C SER A 128 -21.32 -0.82 -6.57
N THR A 129 -22.57 -1.16 -6.85
CA THR A 129 -23.68 -1.04 -5.89
C THR A 129 -23.71 -2.15 -4.85
N ARG A 130 -22.76 -3.09 -4.91
CA ARG A 130 -22.61 -4.23 -4.00
C ARG A 130 -21.16 -4.38 -3.59
N GLU A 131 -20.97 -4.90 -2.39
CA GLU A 131 -19.67 -5.36 -1.93
C GLU A 131 -19.11 -6.43 -2.86
N ARG A 132 -17.78 -6.47 -3.00
CA ARG A 132 -17.10 -7.49 -3.81
C ARG A 132 -16.09 -8.23 -2.96
N SER A 133 -16.20 -9.55 -2.93
CA SER A 133 -15.18 -10.39 -2.31
C SER A 133 -13.88 -10.32 -3.10
N PHE A 134 -12.76 -10.44 -2.38
CA PHE A 134 -11.47 -10.69 -2.99
C PHE A 134 -10.80 -11.91 -2.35
N GLU A 135 -10.01 -12.58 -3.17
CA GLU A 135 -9.10 -13.65 -2.77
C GLU A 135 -7.72 -13.32 -3.33
N ILE A 136 -6.75 -13.14 -2.45
CA ILE A 136 -5.41 -12.69 -2.80
C ILE A 136 -4.40 -13.69 -2.26
N SER A 137 -3.37 -13.99 -3.06
CA SER A 137 -2.21 -14.75 -2.63
C SER A 137 -0.98 -13.85 -2.69
N ILE A 138 -0.28 -13.74 -1.56
CA ILE A 138 1.02 -13.10 -1.46
C ILE A 138 2.07 -14.19 -1.28
N LYS A 139 3.11 -14.16 -2.10
CA LYS A 139 4.32 -14.97 -1.94
C LYS A 139 5.41 -14.09 -1.34
N ALA A 140 6.08 -14.57 -0.30
CA ALA A 140 7.24 -13.95 0.32
C ALA A 140 8.45 -14.90 0.19
N ASP A 141 9.40 -14.51 -0.65
CA ASP A 141 10.65 -15.23 -0.96
C ASP A 141 11.79 -14.73 -0.06
N GLU A 142 11.57 -14.74 1.26
CA GLU A 142 12.48 -14.16 2.26
C GLU A 142 13.18 -15.24 3.10
N PRO A 143 14.28 -14.91 3.81
CA PRO A 143 14.86 -15.85 4.77
C PRO A 143 13.84 -16.36 5.81
N PRO A 144 13.95 -17.61 6.27
CA PRO A 144 13.02 -18.20 7.22
C PRO A 144 13.04 -17.48 8.58
N GLY A 145 11.95 -17.62 9.34
CA GLY A 145 11.85 -17.12 10.71
C GLY A 145 11.48 -15.65 10.84
N LEU A 146 10.91 -15.06 9.79
CA LEU A 146 10.36 -13.70 9.82
C LEU A 146 8.87 -13.75 10.14
N ASP A 147 8.42 -12.77 10.91
CA ASP A 147 6.99 -12.53 11.15
C ASP A 147 6.47 -11.46 10.19
N HIS A 148 5.18 -11.56 9.84
CA HIS A 148 4.52 -10.58 8.96
C HIS A 148 3.22 -10.06 9.57
N SER A 149 3.01 -8.76 9.43
CA SER A 149 1.70 -8.13 9.63
C SER A 149 1.14 -7.74 8.28
N ILE A 150 -0.08 -8.21 7.99
CA ILE A 150 -0.77 -7.95 6.73
C ILE A 150 -2.03 -7.15 7.01
N GLN A 151 -2.22 -6.09 6.24
CA GLN A 151 -3.37 -5.19 6.38
C GLN A 151 -3.99 -4.89 5.02
N ALA A 152 -5.29 -4.60 5.04
CA ALA A 152 -6.05 -4.18 3.89
C ALA A 152 -6.82 -2.90 4.17
N HIS A 153 -6.81 -1.98 3.20
CA HIS A 153 -7.54 -0.72 3.28
C HIS A 153 -8.27 -0.46 1.97
N PHE A 154 -9.43 0.18 2.06
CA PHE A 154 -10.12 0.76 0.91
C PHE A 154 -9.95 2.27 0.91
N LEU A 155 -9.52 2.82 -0.22
CA LEU A 155 -9.39 4.25 -0.48
C LEU A 155 -10.34 4.62 -1.63
N PRO A 156 -11.44 5.36 -1.38
CA PRO A 156 -12.32 5.82 -2.45
C PRO A 156 -11.62 6.83 -3.37
N ASN A 157 -12.12 6.96 -4.60
CA ASN A 157 -11.61 7.92 -5.59
C ASN A 157 -12.01 9.38 -5.29
#